data_AF-A0A1E3QE43-F1
#
_entry.id   AF-A0A1E3QE43-F1
#
_cell.length_a   1.000
_cell.length_b   1.000
_cell.length_c   1.000
_cell.angle_alpha   90.00
_cell.angle_beta   90.00
_cell.angle_gamma   90.00
#
_symmetry.space_group_name_H-M   'P 1'
#
loop_
_entity.id
_entity.type
_entity.pdbx_description
1 polymer ?
#
loop_
_entity_poly.entity_id
_entity_poly.type
_entity_poly.pdbx_seq_one_letter_code
_entity_poly.pdbx_strand_id
1 'polypeptide(L)'
;MVQGTVKNIKSKKTSKTSVPKKAAKKIIAPRKNSAIVTAKLKKKHASAIAVNTEQLLSSRVGHLEVLKGSRREIAKADAIKAAKGKNDKNKK
;
A
#
# COMPACT_ATOMS: atom_id res chain seq x y z
N MET A 1 44.96 55.28 67.58
CA MET A 1 44.61 55.46 66.16
C MET A 1 43.46 54.53 65.81
N VAL A 2 42.58 55.00 64.93
CA VAL A 2 41.19 54.57 64.73
C VAL A 2 41.04 53.15 64.18
N GLN A 3 40.00 52.43 64.61
CA GLN A 3 39.61 51.10 64.13
C GLN A 3 38.94 51.23 62.75
N GLY A 4 39.58 50.73 61.70
CA GLY A 4 39.08 50.79 60.33
C GLY A 4 38.14 49.62 59.99
N THR A 5 36.99 49.94 59.40
CA THR A 5 35.92 49.02 58.98
C THR A 5 36.33 48.15 57.78
N VAL A 6 36.16 46.83 57.90
CA VAL A 6 36.45 45.86 56.83
C VAL A 6 35.32 45.90 55.80
N LYS A 7 35.64 46.26 54.55
CA LYS A 7 34.66 46.28 53.44
C LYS A 7 34.36 44.85 52.99
N ASN A 8 33.10 44.43 53.09
CA ASN A 8 32.63 43.13 52.57
C ASN A 8 32.76 43.08 51.05
N ILE A 9 33.80 42.41 50.55
CA ILE A 9 33.97 42.12 49.13
C ILE A 9 32.95 41.03 48.77
N LYS A 10 31.86 41.42 48.09
CA LYS A 10 30.91 40.46 47.51
C LYS A 10 31.69 39.56 46.55
N SER A 11 31.70 38.25 46.82
CA SER A 11 32.33 37.27 45.95
C SER A 11 31.72 37.36 44.55
N LYS A 12 32.56 37.56 43.53
CA LYS A 12 32.13 37.52 42.13
C LYS A 12 31.58 36.12 41.86
N LYS A 13 30.26 36.02 41.61
CA LYS A 13 29.65 34.80 41.08
C LYS A 13 30.35 34.49 39.75
N THR A 14 31.09 33.39 39.71
CA THR A 14 31.70 32.88 38.48
C THR A 14 30.57 32.53 37.52
N SER A 15 30.36 33.40 36.52
CA SER A 15 29.39 33.13 35.48
C SER A 15 29.92 32.01 34.60
N LYS A 16 29.02 31.08 34.27
CA LYS A 16 29.17 30.00 33.26
C LYS A 16 29.82 28.72 33.77
N THR A 17 29.08 27.95 34.57
CA THR A 17 29.25 26.49 34.58
C THR A 17 28.86 25.96 33.20
N SER A 18 29.83 25.49 32.41
CA SER A 18 29.58 24.87 31.11
C SER A 18 29.00 23.46 31.32
N VAL A 19 27.69 23.36 31.57
CA VAL A 19 27.03 22.06 31.55
C VAL A 19 27.06 21.56 30.10
N PRO A 20 27.68 20.39 29.82
CA PRO A 20 27.72 19.87 28.47
C PRO A 20 26.29 19.57 28.00
N LYS A 21 25.95 20.03 26.79
CA LYS A 21 24.63 19.74 26.20
C LYS A 21 24.49 18.23 26.01
N LYS A 22 23.32 17.68 26.34
CA LYS A 22 23.01 16.26 26.10
C LYS A 22 23.24 15.92 24.62
N ALA A 23 23.87 14.79 24.37
CA ALA A 23 24.16 14.32 23.01
C ALA A 23 22.86 14.20 22.18
N ALA A 24 22.95 14.54 20.90
CA ALA A 24 21.85 14.39 19.97
C ALA A 24 21.44 12.91 19.84
N LYS A 25 20.14 12.66 19.63
CA LYS A 25 19.62 11.30 19.41
C LYS A 25 20.22 10.73 18.13
N LYS A 26 20.65 9.46 18.18
CA LYS A 26 21.14 8.75 16.99
C LYS A 26 19.98 8.52 16.01
N ILE A 27 20.09 9.07 14.80
CA ILE A 27 19.16 8.78 13.71
C ILE A 27 19.65 7.51 13.02
N ILE A 28 19.00 6.38 13.30
CA ILE A 28 19.33 5.10 12.67
C ILE A 28 18.55 5.01 11.35
N ALA A 29 19.19 5.41 10.25
CA ALA A 29 18.62 5.21 8.92
C ALA A 29 18.60 3.71 8.55
N PRO A 30 17.60 3.24 7.80
CA PRO A 30 17.56 1.85 7.36
C PRO A 30 18.74 1.54 6.45
N ARG A 31 19.40 0.39 6.68
CA ARG A 31 20.56 -0.04 5.86
C ARG A 31 20.18 -0.31 4.39
N LYS A 32 18.91 -0.60 4.10
CA LYS A 32 18.39 -0.96 2.77
C LYS A 32 17.14 -0.15 2.41
N ASN A 33 17.30 1.14 2.16
CA ASN A 33 16.19 2.03 1.79
C ASN A 33 15.43 1.56 0.54
N SER A 34 16.14 0.99 -0.45
CA SER A 34 15.53 0.45 -1.67
C SER A 34 14.50 -0.64 -1.38
N ALA A 35 14.80 -1.57 -0.45
CA ALA A 35 13.88 -2.64 -0.07
C ALA A 35 12.57 -2.09 0.54
N ILE A 36 12.65 -1.04 1.36
CA ILE A 36 11.48 -0.40 1.96
C ILE A 36 10.63 0.30 0.89
N VAL A 37 11.27 0.99 -0.05
CA VAL A 37 10.58 1.64 -1.17
C VAL A 37 9.87 0.60 -2.04
N THR A 38 10.55 -0.50 -2.40
CA THR A 38 9.94 -1.57 -3.19
C THR A 38 8.77 -2.24 -2.47
N ALA A 39 8.84 -2.44 -1.15
CA ALA A 39 7.73 -2.97 -0.36
C ALA A 39 6.52 -2.02 -0.34
N LYS A 40 6.75 -0.71 -0.22
CA LYS A 40 5.69 0.31 -0.30
C LYS A 40 5.05 0.34 -1.69
N LEU A 41 5.86 0.23 -2.75
CA LEU A 41 5.36 0.17 -4.13
C LEU A 41 4.54 -1.10 -4.37
N LYS A 42 5.03 -2.28 -3.95
CA LYS A 42 4.28 -3.54 -4.05
C LYS A 42 2.91 -3.43 -3.38
N LYS A 43 2.84 -2.86 -2.17
CA LYS A 43 1.56 -2.65 -1.47
C LYS A 43 0.60 -1.74 -2.24
N LYS A 44 1.09 -0.64 -2.81
CA LYS A 44 0.27 0.32 -3.58
C LYS A 44 -0.21 -0.25 -4.91
N HIS A 45 0.64 -0.99 -5.61
CA HIS A 45 0.32 -1.52 -6.93
C HIS A 45 -0.46 -2.84 -6.86
N ALA A 46 -0.39 -3.60 -5.75
CA ALA A 46 -1.15 -4.84 -5.60
C ALA A 46 -2.68 -4.63 -5.73
N SER A 47 -3.23 -3.59 -5.10
CA SER A 47 -4.67 -3.27 -5.22
C SER A 47 -5.02 -2.76 -6.62
N ALA A 48 -4.17 -1.94 -7.23
CA ALA A 48 -4.39 -1.42 -8.58
C ALA A 48 -4.32 -2.53 -9.65
N ILE A 49 -3.41 -3.50 -9.50
CA ILE A 49 -3.29 -4.65 -10.41
C ILE A 49 -4.56 -5.49 -10.36
N ALA A 50 -5.10 -5.80 -9.17
CA ALA A 50 -6.32 -6.58 -9.03
C ALA A 50 -7.50 -5.90 -9.75
N VAL A 51 -7.72 -4.59 -9.50
CA VAL A 51 -8.78 -3.82 -10.14
C VAL A 51 -8.63 -3.80 -11.67
N ASN A 52 -7.41 -3.56 -12.17
CA ASN A 52 -7.16 -3.56 -13.61
C ASN A 52 -7.39 -4.95 -14.23
N THR A 53 -7.03 -6.02 -13.53
CA THR A 53 -7.27 -7.40 -13.99
C THR A 53 -8.75 -7.76 -13.98
N GLU A 54 -9.52 -7.32 -12.98
CA GLU A 54 -10.98 -7.49 -12.93
C GLU A 54 -11.66 -6.74 -14.07
N GLN A 55 -11.22 -5.51 -14.36
CA GLN A 55 -11.73 -4.75 -15.50
C GLN A 55 -11.40 -5.44 -16.83
N LEU A 56 -10.17 -5.93 -17.03
CA LEU A 56 -9.77 -6.65 -18.24
C LEU A 56 -10.58 -7.94 -18.43
N LEU A 57 -10.79 -8.70 -17.36
CA LEU A 57 -11.60 -9.92 -17.37
C LEU A 57 -13.07 -9.58 -17.70
N SER A 58 -13.63 -8.54 -17.08
CA SER A 58 -14.99 -8.08 -17.34
C SER A 58 -15.17 -7.61 -18.79
N SER A 59 -14.26 -6.79 -19.32
CA SER A 59 -14.29 -6.35 -20.72
C SER A 59 -14.18 -7.51 -21.70
N ARG A 60 -13.32 -8.50 -21.41
CA ARG A 60 -13.20 -9.71 -22.23
C ARG A 60 -14.48 -10.55 -22.17
N VAL A 61 -15.07 -10.75 -20.98
CA VAL A 61 -16.32 -11.50 -20.82
C VAL A 61 -17.48 -10.79 -21.52
N GLY A 62 -17.65 -9.48 -21.35
CA GLY A 62 -18.70 -8.71 -22.03
C GLY A 62 -18.53 -8.72 -23.56
N HIS A 63 -17.31 -8.60 -24.07
CA HIS A 63 -17.05 -8.74 -25.50
C HIS A 63 -17.37 -10.16 -26.01
N LEU A 64 -17.07 -11.19 -25.22
CA LEU A 64 -17.42 -12.57 -25.55
C LEU A 64 -18.93 -12.82 -25.53
N GLU A 65 -19.69 -12.17 -24.65
CA GLU A 65 -21.15 -12.24 -24.65
C GLU A 65 -21.74 -11.63 -25.94
N VAL A 66 -21.13 -10.57 -26.47
CA VAL A 66 -21.54 -9.99 -27.75
C VAL A 66 -21.23 -10.91 -28.93
N LEU A 67 -20.06 -11.56 -28.94
CA LEU A 67 -19.65 -12.43 -30.04
C LEU A 67 -20.31 -13.81 -30.03
N LYS A 68 -20.46 -14.43 -28.85
CA LYS A 68 -20.91 -15.82 -28.70
C LYS A 68 -22.35 -15.94 -28.17
N GLY A 69 -22.94 -14.85 -27.70
CA GLY A 69 -24.21 -14.85 -26.97
C GLY A 69 -24.02 -15.04 -25.46
N SER A 70 -25.04 -14.68 -24.68
CA SER A 70 -25.00 -14.83 -23.22
C SER A 70 -24.96 -16.32 -22.82
N ARG A 71 -24.41 -16.64 -21.64
CA ARG A 71 -24.34 -18.04 -21.15
C ARG A 71 -25.71 -18.73 -21.12
N ARG A 72 -26.78 -17.97 -20.88
CA ARG A 72 -28.17 -18.45 -20.89
C ARG A 72 -28.66 -18.76 -22.30
N GLU A 73 -28.32 -17.93 -23.28
CA GLU A 73 -28.65 -18.17 -24.69
C GLU A 73 -27.93 -19.40 -25.23
N ILE A 74 -26.63 -19.53 -24.94
CA ILE A 74 -25.83 -20.69 -25.36
C ILE A 74 -26.44 -21.98 -24.77
N ALA A 75 -26.72 -22.00 -23.46
CA ALA A 75 -27.32 -23.17 -22.81
C ALA A 75 -28.70 -23.53 -23.38
N LYS A 76 -29.53 -22.53 -23.71
CA LYS A 76 -30.82 -22.75 -24.37
C LYS A 76 -30.65 -23.29 -25.79
N ALA A 77 -29.73 -22.71 -26.56
CA ALA A 77 -29.44 -23.14 -27.93
C ALA A 77 -28.92 -24.59 -27.95
N ASP A 78 -28.05 -24.96 -27.00
CA ASP A 78 -27.52 -26.31 -26.86
C ASP A 78 -28.60 -27.30 -26.42
N ALA A 79 -29.49 -26.92 -25.49
CA ALA A 79 -30.63 -27.74 -25.10
C ALA A 79 -31.60 -27.99 -26.28
N ILE A 80 -31.88 -26.97 -27.08
CA ILE A 80 -32.72 -27.08 -28.29
C ILE A 80 -32.06 -27.99 -29.34
N LYS A 81 -30.75 -27.84 -29.58
CA LYS A 81 -30.00 -28.71 -30.49
C LYS A 81 -29.98 -30.16 -30.02
N ALA A 82 -29.79 -30.38 -28.71
CA ALA A 82 -29.81 -31.72 -28.12
C ALA A 82 -31.20 -32.38 -28.21
N ALA A 83 -32.28 -31.61 -28.03
CA ALA A 83 -33.64 -32.10 -28.21
C ALA A 83 -33.95 -32.47 -29.67
N LYS A 84 -33.55 -31.62 -30.63
CA LYS A 84 -33.71 -31.89 -32.07
C LYS A 84 -32.93 -33.14 -32.51
N GLY A 85 -31.68 -33.28 -32.06
CA GLY A 85 -30.85 -34.45 -32.38
C GLY A 85 -31.33 -35.78 -31.80
N LYS A 86 -32.14 -35.77 -30.72
CA LYS A 86 -32.80 -36.98 -30.21
C LYS A 86 -34.02 -37.36 -31.06
N ASN A 87 -34.80 -36.38 -31.51
CA ASN A 87 -35.96 -36.61 -32.35
C ASN A 87 -35.59 -37.16 -33.74
N ASP A 88 -34.49 -36.69 -34.33
CA ASP A 88 -34.02 -37.20 -35.63
C ASP A 88 -33.48 -38.65 -35.55
N LYS A 89 -32.90 -39.05 -34.41
CA LYS A 89 -32.46 -40.44 -34.19
C LYS A 89 -33.61 -41.42 -33.95
N ASN A 90 -34.73 -40.92 -33.43
CA ASN A 90 -35.92 -41.75 -33.18
C ASN A 90 -36.80 -41.90 -34.43
N LYS A 91 -36.49 -41.17 -35.51
CA LYS A 91 -37.20 -41.16 -36.78
C LYS A 91 -36.46 -41.94 -37.89
N LYS A 92 -35.31 -42.54 -37.57
CA LYS A 92 -34.44 -43.27 -38.48
C LYS A 92 -34.40 -44.75 -38.15
#